data_AF-A0A533YGZ9-F1
#
_entry.id   AF-A0A533YGZ9-F1
#
_cell.length_a   1.000
_cell.length_b   1.000
_cell.length_c   1.000
_cell.angle_alpha   90.00
_cell.angle_beta   90.00
_cell.angle_gamma   90.00
#
_symmetry.space_group_name_H-M   'P 1'
#
loop_
_entity.id
_entity.type
_entity.pdbx_description
1 polymer ?
#
loop_
_entity_poly.entity_id
_entity_poly.type
_entity_poly.pdbx_seq_one_letter_code
_entity_poly.pdbx_strand_id
1 'polypeptide(L)'
;MERYASELQASNDLANAIAIDRANHIYVAGISDATYTGGDFTLVKYTEDGETLWTSRFECAPNSYNEATAIAVDTAENVFLTGYGYSSARNADCFTVKFDRNGAEQWRSKYGNAAESTDVATSIALDASGNA
;
A
#
# COMPACT_ATOMS: atom_id res chain seq x y z
N MET A 1 -5.26 4.75 -28.34
CA MET A 1 -4.67 5.87 -27.58
C MET A 1 -5.83 6.63 -26.98
N GLU A 2 -6.35 6.17 -25.86
CA GLU A 2 -7.38 6.89 -25.11
C GLU A 2 -6.75 7.28 -23.78
N ARG A 3 -6.54 8.59 -23.60
CA ARG A 3 -6.39 9.17 -22.27
C ARG A 3 -7.54 10.14 -22.09
N TYR A 4 -8.57 9.65 -21.42
CA TYR A 4 -9.47 10.46 -20.63
C TYR A 4 -8.64 11.20 -19.57
N ALA A 5 -8.69 12.52 -19.56
CA ALA A 5 -8.58 13.34 -18.36
C ALA A 5 -8.96 14.78 -18.73
N SER A 6 -10.26 15.02 -18.74
CA SER A 6 -10.82 16.32 -18.38
C SER A 6 -10.48 16.64 -16.93
N GLU A 7 -10.10 17.90 -16.70
CA GLU A 7 -10.05 18.59 -15.40
C GLU A 7 -8.86 18.22 -14.48
N LEU A 8 -7.96 19.20 -14.34
CA LEU A 8 -6.86 19.23 -13.37
C LEU A 8 -7.42 19.15 -11.95
N GLN A 9 -7.54 17.94 -11.42
CA GLN A 9 -7.54 17.71 -9.99
C GLN A 9 -6.15 17.22 -9.61
N ALA A 10 -5.50 17.92 -8.68
CA ALA A 10 -4.20 17.51 -8.18
C ALA A 10 -4.36 16.19 -7.42
N SER A 11 -4.12 15.07 -8.08
CA SER A 11 -3.93 13.79 -7.40
C SER A 11 -2.54 13.79 -6.79
N ASN A 12 -2.45 13.55 -5.48
CA ASN A 12 -1.19 13.25 -4.84
C ASN A 12 -0.92 11.75 -5.03
N ASP A 13 0.03 11.44 -5.89
CA ASP A 13 0.57 10.10 -6.06
C ASP A 13 2.02 10.12 -5.53
N LEU A 14 2.29 9.43 -4.43
CA LEU A 14 3.64 9.29 -3.88
C LEU A 14 4.02 7.81 -3.84
N ALA A 15 5.20 7.50 -4.37
CA ALA A 15 5.83 6.20 -4.22
C ALA A 15 6.77 6.26 -3.01
N ASN A 16 6.40 5.57 -1.94
CA ASN A 16 7.12 5.61 -0.67
C ASN A 16 8.08 4.43 -0.50
N ALA A 17 7.75 3.28 -1.10
CA ALA A 17 8.52 2.07 -0.93
C ALA A 17 8.58 1.24 -2.22
N ILE A 18 9.68 0.51 -2.40
CA ILE A 18 9.92 -0.36 -3.54
C ILE A 18 10.52 -1.68 -3.07
N ALA A 19 10.14 -2.78 -3.71
CA ALA A 19 10.74 -4.10 -3.56
C ALA A 19 10.87 -4.81 -4.91
N ILE A 20 11.79 -5.78 -4.98
CA ILE A 20 12.03 -6.60 -6.17
C ILE A 20 11.99 -8.07 -5.75
N ASP A 21 11.27 -8.91 -6.50
CA ASP A 21 11.24 -10.36 -6.26
C ASP A 21 12.39 -11.10 -6.98
N ARG A 22 12.45 -12.42 -6.86
CA ARG A 22 13.50 -13.24 -7.52
C ARG A 22 13.33 -13.38 -9.03
N ALA A 23 12.18 -12.99 -9.57
CA ALA A 23 11.88 -12.96 -10.99
C ALA A 23 12.04 -11.54 -11.58
N ASN A 24 12.68 -10.62 -10.84
CA ASN A 24 12.87 -9.22 -11.20
C ASN A 24 11.57 -8.41 -11.38
N HIS A 25 10.43 -8.89 -10.88
CA HIS A 25 9.25 -8.04 -10.84
C HIS A 25 9.44 -6.94 -9.81
N ILE A 26 9.02 -5.73 -10.18
CA ILE A 26 9.15 -4.54 -9.35
C ILE A 26 7.81 -4.27 -8.68
N TYR A 27 7.84 -4.01 -7.38
CA TYR A 27 6.66 -3.67 -6.59
C TYR A 27 6.85 -2.28 -6.03
N VAL A 28 5.89 -1.38 -6.30
CA VAL A 28 5.91 -0.01 -5.80
C VAL A 28 4.69 0.21 -4.92
N ALA A 29 4.92 0.70 -3.70
CA ALA A 29 3.88 1.00 -2.73
C ALA A 29 3.91 2.47 -2.30
N GLY A 30 2.74 3.01 -2.00
CA GLY A 30 2.60 4.37 -1.48
C GLY A 30 1.15 4.81 -1.42
N ILE A 31 0.88 6.03 -1.87
CA ILE A 31 -0.44 6.67 -1.81
C ILE A 31 -0.90 7.15 -3.18
N SER A 32 -2.21 7.07 -3.45
CA SER A 32 -2.85 7.67 -4.62
C SER A 32 -4.20 8.30 -4.24
N ASP A 33 -4.38 9.59 -4.54
CA ASP A 33 -5.60 10.37 -4.21
C ASP A 33 -6.60 10.43 -5.38
N ALA A 34 -6.86 9.29 -6.00
CA ALA A 34 -7.65 9.23 -7.24
C ALA A 34 -9.16 9.40 -7.04
N THR A 35 -9.66 9.37 -5.81
CA THR A 35 -11.11 9.36 -5.52
C THR A 35 -11.48 10.18 -4.27
N TYR A 36 -11.39 11.51 -4.34
CA TYR A 36 -12.11 12.54 -3.53
C TYR A 36 -12.17 12.42 -2.00
N THR A 37 -11.66 11.36 -1.38
CA THR A 37 -11.97 10.95 0.00
C THR A 37 -10.72 10.76 0.86
N GLY A 38 -9.55 11.12 0.32
CA GLY A 38 -8.25 10.87 0.92
C GLY A 38 -7.44 9.92 0.05
N GLY A 39 -6.11 9.94 0.17
CA GLY A 39 -5.27 9.04 -0.59
C GLY A 39 -5.35 7.60 -0.07
N ASP A 40 -5.29 6.64 -0.97
CA ASP A 40 -5.40 5.20 -0.67
C ASP A 40 -4.04 4.51 -0.68
N PHE A 41 -3.89 3.43 0.10
CA PHE A 41 -2.77 2.50 -0.12
C PHE A 41 -2.80 2.07 -1.57
N THR A 42 -1.70 2.30 -2.27
CA THR A 42 -1.54 1.87 -3.66
C THR A 42 -0.37 0.93 -3.74
N LEU A 43 -0.57 -0.18 -4.45
CA LEU A 43 0.44 -1.18 -4.78
C LEU A 43 0.39 -1.46 -6.27
N VAL A 44 1.52 -1.33 -6.94
CA VAL A 44 1.65 -1.66 -8.35
C VAL A 44 2.76 -2.69 -8.52
N LYS A 45 2.47 -3.76 -9.27
CA LYS A 45 3.49 -4.72 -9.72
C LYS A 45 3.81 -4.47 -11.18
N TYR A 46 5.09 -4.48 -11.52
CA TYR A 46 5.61 -4.33 -12.87
C TYR A 46 6.46 -5.52 -13.28
N THR A 47 6.61 -5.73 -14.59
CA THR A 47 7.67 -6.56 -15.18
C THR A 47 9.04 -5.90 -14.98
N GLU A 48 10.12 -6.64 -15.25
CA GLU A 48 11.48 -6.09 -15.22
C GLU A 48 11.71 -4.95 -16.24
N ASP A 49 10.92 -4.94 -17.31
CA ASP A 49 10.90 -3.88 -18.33
C ASP A 49 10.00 -2.69 -17.96
N GLY A 50 9.33 -2.74 -16.81
CA GLY A 50 8.46 -1.66 -16.33
C GLY A 50 7.02 -1.70 -16.86
N GLU A 51 6.57 -2.80 -17.45
CA GLU A 51 5.16 -2.97 -17.85
C GLU A 51 4.30 -3.29 -16.63
N THR A 52 3.16 -2.62 -16.45
CA THR A 52 2.26 -2.90 -15.33
C THR A 52 1.62 -4.28 -15.48
N LEU A 53 1.85 -5.15 -14.49
CA LEU A 53 1.18 -6.44 -14.38
C LEU A 53 -0.17 -6.29 -13.70
N TRP A 54 -0.21 -5.57 -12.57
CA TRP A 54 -1.46 -5.27 -11.87
C TRP A 54 -1.31 -4.07 -10.93
N THR A 55 -2.45 -3.51 -10.53
CA THR A 55 -2.55 -2.44 -9.52
C THR A 55 -3.63 -2.80 -8.52
N SER A 56 -3.30 -2.71 -7.24
CA SER A 56 -4.23 -2.85 -6.12
C SER A 56 -4.30 -1.52 -5.36
N ARG A 57 -5.53 -1.07 -5.10
CA ARG A 57 -5.82 0.11 -4.28
C ARG A 57 -6.70 -0.28 -3.12
N PHE A 58 -6.47 0.33 -1.97
CA PHE A 58 -7.09 -0.14 -0.75
C PHE A 58 -7.16 0.92 0.37
N GLU A 59 -8.31 1.01 1.03
CA GLU A 59 -8.61 1.91 2.16
C GLU A 59 -8.45 1.25 3.55
N CYS A 60 -7.34 1.51 4.24
CA CYS A 60 -7.12 1.06 5.62
C CYS A 60 -8.22 1.52 6.59
N ALA A 61 -8.63 2.78 6.47
CA ALA A 61 -9.83 3.33 7.06
C ALA A 61 -10.69 4.00 5.97
N PRO A 62 -12.01 3.77 5.94
CA PRO A 62 -12.90 4.31 4.90
C PRO A 62 -12.89 5.85 4.88
N ASN A 63 -12.85 6.44 3.69
CA ASN A 63 -12.87 7.88 3.48
C ASN A 63 -11.81 8.62 4.32
N SER A 64 -10.60 8.08 4.33
CA SER A 64 -9.48 8.66 5.08
C SER A 64 -8.21 8.69 4.26
N TYR A 65 -7.24 9.45 4.75
CA TYR A 65 -5.88 9.41 4.22
C TYR A 65 -5.19 8.13 4.72
N ASN A 66 -4.76 7.29 3.80
CA ASN A 66 -4.11 6.02 4.02
C ASN A 66 -2.81 5.97 3.24
N GLU A 67 -1.71 5.64 3.91
CA GLU A 67 -0.38 5.70 3.30
C GLU A 67 0.41 4.43 3.57
N ALA A 68 0.85 3.77 2.50
CA ALA A 68 1.86 2.72 2.59
C ALA A 68 3.23 3.33 2.83
N THR A 69 3.92 2.86 3.86
CA THR A 69 5.25 3.36 4.22
C THR A 69 6.35 2.35 3.94
N ALA A 70 6.02 1.05 3.96
CA ALA A 70 6.98 -0.01 3.66
C ALA A 70 6.32 -1.23 3.02
N ILE A 71 7.15 -1.99 2.29
CA ILE A 71 6.80 -3.19 1.56
C ILE A 71 7.85 -4.28 1.79
N ALA A 72 7.39 -5.53 1.89
CA ALA A 72 8.22 -6.71 1.76
C ALA A 72 7.54 -7.75 0.86
N VAL A 73 8.34 -8.57 0.18
CA VAL A 73 7.85 -9.62 -0.72
C VAL A 73 8.50 -10.94 -0.32
N ASP A 74 7.67 -11.97 -0.12
CA ASP A 74 8.17 -13.30 0.22
C ASP A 74 8.56 -14.13 -1.01
N THR A 75 9.08 -15.33 -0.77
CA THR A 75 9.56 -16.22 -1.84
C THR A 75 8.44 -16.84 -2.68
N ALA A 76 7.19 -16.75 -2.22
CA ALA A 76 5.99 -17.18 -2.92
C ALA A 76 5.30 -15.99 -3.63
N GLU A 77 5.98 -14.83 -3.72
CA GLU A 77 5.48 -13.58 -4.29
C GLU A 77 4.26 -13.00 -3.56
N ASN A 78 4.04 -13.37 -2.29
CA ASN A 78 3.10 -12.64 -1.47
C ASN A 78 3.71 -11.31 -1.05
N VAL A 79 2.88 -10.27 -1.01
CA VAL A 79 3.29 -8.92 -0.68
C VAL A 79 2.75 -8.54 0.68
N PHE A 80 3.59 -7.95 1.51
CA PHE A 80 3.23 -7.43 2.81
C PHE A 80 3.44 -5.93 2.79
N LEU A 81 2.38 -5.18 3.03
CA LEU A 81 2.44 -3.73 3.19
C LEU A 81 2.23 -3.38 4.65
N THR A 82 2.93 -2.35 5.11
CA THR A 82 2.59 -1.68 6.34
C THR A 82 2.49 -0.18 6.13
N GLY A 83 1.77 0.47 7.02
CA GLY A 83 1.63 1.92 7.02
C GLY A 83 0.56 2.33 8.01
N TYR A 84 -0.14 3.41 7.71
CA TYR A 84 -1.13 3.96 8.61
C TYR A 84 -2.34 4.52 7.86
N GLY A 85 -3.48 4.55 8.53
CA GLY A 85 -4.72 5.15 8.04
C GLY A 85 -5.36 6.01 9.12
N TYR A 86 -5.83 7.20 8.77
CA TYR A 86 -6.45 8.10 9.74
C TYR A 86 -7.88 7.65 10.07
N SER A 87 -8.12 7.21 11.31
CA SER A 87 -9.46 6.90 11.79
C SER A 87 -10.25 8.15 12.22
N SER A 88 -9.55 9.27 12.46
CA SER A 88 -10.12 10.60 12.67
C SER A 88 -9.04 11.67 12.43
N ALA A 89 -9.41 12.95 12.50
CA ALA A 89 -8.46 14.07 12.32
C ALA A 89 -7.27 14.08 13.31
N ARG A 90 -7.31 13.29 14.38
CA ARG A 90 -6.26 13.22 15.41
C ARG A 90 -5.76 11.81 15.70
N ASN A 91 -6.29 10.80 15.03
CA ASN A 91 -5.95 9.40 15.29
C ASN A 91 -5.64 8.70 13.97
N ALA A 92 -4.47 8.07 13.93
CA ALA A 92 -4.11 7.13 12.88
C ALA A 92 -3.77 5.80 13.52
N ASP A 93 -4.26 4.73 12.89
CA ASP A 93 -3.96 3.37 13.28
C ASP A 93 -2.96 2.77 12.27
N CYS A 94 -2.06 1.93 12.75
CA CYS A 94 -1.18 1.14 11.91
C CYS A 94 -1.96 0.00 11.26
N PHE A 95 -1.60 -0.33 10.03
CA PHE A 95 -2.12 -1.50 9.34
C PHE A 95 -1.00 -2.30 8.72
N THR A 96 -1.13 -3.62 8.78
CA THR A 96 -0.35 -4.55 7.97
C THR A 96 -1.31 -5.37 7.12
N VAL A 97 -1.07 -5.43 5.81
CA VAL A 97 -1.93 -6.13 4.85
C VAL A 97 -1.08 -7.09 4.05
N LYS A 98 -1.56 -8.32 3.89
CA LYS A 98 -0.96 -9.32 2.99
C LYS A 98 -1.79 -9.45 1.72
N PHE A 99 -1.11 -9.42 0.58
CA PHE A 99 -1.66 -9.72 -0.74
C PHE A 99 -1.00 -10.98 -1.29
N ASP A 100 -1.75 -11.74 -2.08
CA ASP A 100 -1.17 -12.82 -2.88
C ASP A 100 -0.44 -12.27 -4.12
N ARG A 101 0.18 -13.17 -4.88
CA ARG A 101 0.95 -12.81 -6.08
C ARG A 101 0.15 -12.13 -7.20
N ASN A 102 -1.18 -12.26 -7.16
CA ASN A 102 -2.10 -11.66 -8.13
C ASN A 102 -2.65 -10.32 -7.63
N GLY A 103 -2.18 -9.83 -6.47
CA GLY A 103 -2.62 -8.58 -5.87
C GLY A 103 -3.94 -8.70 -5.09
N ALA A 104 -4.43 -9.92 -4.83
CA ALA A 104 -5.63 -10.13 -4.03
C ALA A 104 -5.31 -10.19 -2.53
N GLU A 105 -6.02 -9.40 -1.74
CA GLU A 105 -5.84 -9.39 -0.29
C GLU A 105 -6.15 -10.75 0.33
N GLN A 106 -5.26 -11.20 1.21
CA GLN A 106 -5.40 -12.43 1.99
C GLN A 106 -5.86 -12.15 3.41
N TRP A 107 -5.25 -11.14 4.05
CA TRP A 107 -5.63 -10.69 5.39
C TRP A 107 -5.10 -9.28 5.66
N ARG A 108 -5.65 -8.69 6.71
CA ARG A 108 -5.15 -7.46 7.32
C ARG A 108 -5.15 -7.55 8.84
N SER A 109 -4.24 -6.80 9.45
CA SER A 109 -4.20 -6.57 10.89
C SER A 109 -4.14 -5.07 11.14
N LYS A 110 -4.95 -4.62 12.10
CA LYS A 110 -4.99 -3.24 12.58
C LYS A 110 -4.32 -3.18 13.95
N TYR A 111 -3.41 -2.24 14.12
CA TYR A 111 -2.73 -1.98 15.38
C TYR A 111 -2.89 -0.51 15.76
N GLY A 112 -3.58 -0.27 16.87
CA GLY A 112 -3.74 1.06 17.42
C GLY A 112 -4.46 0.99 18.74
N ASN A 113 -4.23 1.97 19.60
CA ASN A 113 -4.95 2.09 20.86
C ASN A 113 -6.12 3.08 20.73
N ALA A 114 -7.16 2.93 21.56
CA ALA A 114 -8.35 3.77 21.50
C ALA A 114 -8.13 5.21 22.02
N ALA A 115 -6.93 5.56 22.49
CA ALA A 115 -6.62 6.93 22.85
C ALA A 115 -6.34 7.74 21.56
N GLU A 116 -6.43 9.06 21.63
CA GLU A 116 -6.07 9.95 20.52
C GLU A 116 -4.55 9.96 20.27
N SER A 117 -3.96 8.81 19.97
CA SER A 117 -2.57 8.67 19.56
C SER A 117 -2.47 8.38 18.06
N THR A 118 -1.37 8.82 17.48
CA THR A 118 -0.98 8.46 16.12
C THR A 118 -0.01 7.30 16.20
N ASP A 119 -0.42 6.13 15.74
CA ASP A 119 0.45 4.98 15.56
C ASP A 119 0.89 4.94 14.09
N VAL A 120 2.22 4.98 13.86
CA VAL A 120 2.80 4.95 12.50
C VAL A 120 3.75 3.77 12.38
N ALA A 121 3.42 2.83 11.49
CA ALA A 121 4.33 1.78 11.08
C ALA A 121 5.25 2.33 10.00
N THR A 122 6.56 2.15 10.15
CA THR A 122 7.57 2.74 9.23
C THR A 122 8.40 1.69 8.50
N SER A 123 8.36 0.43 8.95
CA SER A 123 9.17 -0.64 8.37
C SER A 123 8.50 -2.00 8.59
N ILE A 124 8.79 -2.92 7.69
CA ILE A 124 8.38 -4.32 7.75
C ILE A 124 9.55 -5.17 7.25
N ALA A 125 9.80 -6.29 7.91
CA ALA A 125 10.80 -7.26 7.52
C ALA A 125 10.19 -8.67 7.64
N LEU A 126 10.64 -9.59 6.79
CA LEU A 126 10.17 -10.96 6.82
C LEU A 126 11.25 -11.86 7.44
N ASP A 127 10.81 -12.86 8.20
CA ASP A 127 11.68 -13.96 8.61
C ASP A 127 12.02 -14.89 7.42
N ALA A 128 12.91 -15.86 7.63
CA ALA A 128 13.31 -16.82 6.59
C ALA A 128 12.16 -17.71 6.07
N SER A 129 11.04 -17.76 6.80
CA SER A 129 9.83 -18.50 6.42
C SER A 129 8.78 -17.61 5.74
N GLY A 130 9.05 -16.30 5.57
CA GLY A 130 8.14 -15.35 4.94
C GLY A 130 7.06 -14.79 5.87
N ASN A 131 7.26 -14.83 7.20
CA ASN A 131 6.35 -14.21 8.15
C ASN A 131 6.78 -12.77 8.45
N ALA A 132 5.80 -11.86 8.50
CA ALA A 132 5.95 -10.48 8.91
C ALA A 132 5.68 -10.29 10.41
#